data_AF-A0A2P5EVZ7-F1
#
_entry.id   AF-A0A2P5EVZ7-F1
#
_cell.length_a   1.000
_cell.length_b   1.000
_cell.length_c   1.000
_cell.angle_alpha   90.00
_cell.angle_beta   90.00
_cell.angle_gamma   90.00
#
_symmetry.space_group_name_H-M   'P 1'
#
loop_
_entity.id
_entity.type
_entity.pdbx_description
1 polymer ?
#
loop_
_entity_poly.entity_id
_entity_poly.type
_entity_poly.pdbx_seq_one_letter_code
_entity_poly.pdbx_strand_id
1 'polypeptide(L)'
;MSADHIIGTGIIKSRVPDVWSVISKASKSKANLLIEACDKIHFGDLFLEVRATPSHTLGCMTYVIGERPNQPQLRMAFTGDALLIYRCGRTTFQVGVHKNSTSPCIPRQGSQCRK
;
A
#
# COMPACT_ATOMS: atom_id res chain seq x y z
N MET A 1 -5.43 -4.53 -4.53
CA MET A 1 -6.25 -5.16 -5.59
C MET A 1 -6.20 -4.21 -6.78
N SER A 2 -5.81 -4.69 -7.96
CA SER A 2 -5.78 -3.88 -9.17
C SER A 2 -7.10 -4.08 -9.95
N ALA A 3 -7.53 -3.03 -10.64
CA ALA A 3 -8.72 -3.05 -11.50
C ALA A 3 -8.37 -3.19 -13.00
N ASP A 4 -7.11 -2.96 -13.34
CA ASP A 4 -6.59 -2.81 -14.70
C ASP A 4 -5.74 -4.01 -15.15
N HIS A 5 -5.22 -4.81 -14.21
CA HIS A 5 -4.44 -6.00 -14.50
C HIS A 5 -4.64 -7.13 -13.50
N ILE A 6 -4.31 -8.35 -13.94
CA ILE A 6 -4.28 -9.54 -13.08
C ILE A 6 -2.95 -9.54 -12.31
N ILE A 7 -3.02 -9.70 -10.98
CA ILE A 7 -1.83 -9.74 -10.12
C ILE A 7 -1.03 -11.02 -10.37
N GLY A 8 0.25 -10.87 -10.74
CA GLY A 8 1.15 -11.99 -11.07
C GLY A 8 1.69 -12.81 -9.89
N THR A 9 1.32 -12.49 -8.64
CA THR A 9 1.86 -13.16 -7.44
C THR A 9 1.61 -14.66 -7.44
N GLY A 10 0.50 -15.13 -8.00
CA GLY A 10 0.22 -16.56 -8.15
C GLY A 10 1.23 -17.29 -9.05
N ILE A 11 1.61 -16.67 -10.17
CA ILE A 11 2.60 -17.23 -11.11
C ILE A 11 4.01 -17.17 -10.52
N ILE A 12 4.34 -16.07 -9.81
CA ILE A 12 5.65 -15.96 -9.15
C ILE A 12 5.81 -17.07 -8.11
N LYS A 13 4.76 -17.34 -7.32
CA LYS A 13 4.75 -18.43 -6.34
C LYS A 13 4.91 -19.83 -6.94
N SER A 14 4.46 -20.07 -8.17
CA SER A 14 4.63 -21.38 -8.81
C SER A 14 6.03 -21.59 -9.38
N ARG A 15 6.79 -20.51 -9.62
CA ARG A 15 8.13 -20.55 -10.21
C ARG A 15 9.25 -20.38 -9.20
N VAL A 16 9.00 -19.62 -8.13
CA VAL A 16 9.97 -19.36 -7.08
C VAL A 16 9.42 -19.94 -5.78
N PRO A 17 9.94 -21.09 -5.32
CA PRO A 17 9.55 -21.64 -4.03
C PRO A 17 9.89 -20.65 -2.91
N ASP A 18 9.15 -20.74 -1.80
CA ASP A 18 9.33 -19.92 -0.60
C ASP A 18 9.03 -18.41 -0.72
N VAL A 19 8.57 -17.93 -1.88
CA VAL A 19 8.09 -16.54 -2.01
C VAL A 19 6.69 -16.37 -1.42
N TRP A 20 6.48 -15.27 -0.69
CA TRP A 20 5.22 -14.97 -0.04
C TRP A 20 4.49 -13.83 -0.76
N SER A 21 3.18 -14.02 -1.00
CA SER A 21 2.33 -12.90 -1.40
C SER A 21 1.87 -12.11 -0.19
N VAL A 22 1.95 -10.78 -0.28
CA VAL A 22 1.54 -9.84 0.78
C VAL A 22 0.44 -8.94 0.25
N ILE A 23 -0.62 -8.72 1.03
CA ILE A 23 -1.67 -7.76 0.68
C ILE A 23 -2.32 -7.16 1.93
N SER A 24 -2.87 -5.94 1.81
CA SER A 24 -3.66 -5.32 2.87
C SER A 24 -4.82 -6.22 3.30
N LYS A 25 -4.98 -6.42 4.61
CA LYS A 25 -6.14 -7.14 5.17
C LYS A 25 -7.46 -6.48 4.79
N ALA A 26 -7.48 -5.15 4.70
CA ALA A 26 -8.67 -4.38 4.29
C ALA A 26 -9.10 -4.63 2.84
N SER A 27 -8.22 -5.18 2.00
CA SER A 27 -8.55 -5.55 0.61
C SER A 27 -9.42 -6.80 0.48
N LYS A 28 -9.57 -7.60 1.55
CA LYS A 28 -10.28 -8.90 1.56
C LYS A 28 -9.81 -9.90 0.50
N SER A 29 -8.62 -9.69 -0.06
CA SER A 29 -8.02 -10.56 -1.08
C SER A 29 -7.22 -11.69 -0.43
N LYS A 30 -7.00 -12.80 -1.15
CA LYS A 30 -6.22 -13.94 -0.66
C LYS A 30 -4.72 -13.69 -0.86
N ALA A 31 -3.93 -13.88 0.19
CA ALA A 31 -2.46 -13.84 0.16
C ALA A 31 -1.86 -14.71 1.27
N ASN A 32 -0.54 -14.94 1.26
CA ASN A 32 0.15 -15.62 2.37
C ASN A 32 0.16 -14.78 3.63
N LEU A 33 0.45 -13.49 3.49
CA LEU A 33 0.52 -12.53 4.59
C LEU A 33 -0.49 -11.40 4.37
N LEU A 34 -1.30 -11.16 5.39
CA LEU A 34 -2.22 -10.02 5.45
C LEU A 34 -1.62 -8.95 6.37
N ILE A 35 -1.49 -7.73 5.87
CA ILE A 35 -0.85 -6.62 6.58
C ILE A 35 -1.84 -5.51 6.92
N GLU A 36 -1.56 -4.79 8.00
CA GLU A 36 -2.30 -3.64 8.51
C GLU A 36 -1.41 -2.39 8.55
N ALA A 37 -1.98 -1.24 8.90
CA ALA A 37 -1.21 -0.01 9.07
C ALA A 37 -0.19 -0.20 10.21
N CYS A 38 1.01 0.35 10.02
CA CYS A 38 2.14 0.31 10.94
C CYS A 38 2.88 -1.02 11.04
N ASP A 39 2.51 -2.01 10.23
CA ASP A 39 3.35 -3.17 10.01
C ASP A 39 4.67 -2.78 9.34
N LYS A 40 5.68 -3.62 9.56
CA LYS A 40 7.00 -3.51 8.95
C LYS A 40 7.30 -4.77 8.14
N ILE A 41 7.55 -4.59 6.84
CA ILE A 41 7.96 -5.69 5.96
C ILE A 41 9.48 -5.66 5.87
N HIS A 42 10.13 -6.68 6.43
CA HIS A 42 11.59 -6.79 6.46
C HIS A 42 12.13 -7.56 5.24
N PHE A 43 13.25 -7.11 4.71
CA PHE A 43 13.99 -7.77 3.63
C PHE A 43 15.48 -7.44 3.76
N GLY A 44 16.29 -8.45 4.11
CA GLY A 44 17.65 -8.22 4.58
C GLY A 44 17.66 -7.29 5.80
N ASP A 45 18.57 -6.32 5.81
CA ASP A 45 18.67 -5.28 6.86
C ASP A 45 17.66 -4.12 6.67
N LEU A 46 16.88 -4.17 5.59
CA LEU A 46 15.94 -3.13 5.21
C LEU A 46 14.51 -3.45 5.67
N PHE A 47 13.68 -2.40 5.77
CA PHE A 47 12.25 -2.61 6.01
C PHE A 47 11.40 -1.51 5.37
N LEU A 48 10.17 -1.87 5.00
CA LEU A 48 9.12 -0.95 4.58
C LEU A 48 8.13 -0.75 5.72
N GLU A 49 7.84 0.49 6.06
CA GLU A 49 6.69 0.88 6.86
C GLU A 49 5.43 0.86 6.01
N VAL A 50 4.40 0.16 6.49
CA VAL A 50 3.10 0.11 5.86
C VAL A 50 2.24 1.25 6.38
N ARG A 51 1.78 2.15 5.49
CA ARG A 51 0.87 3.23 5.84
C ARG A 51 -0.45 3.05 5.10
N ALA A 52 -1.55 3.03 5.83
CA ALA A 52 -2.87 3.02 5.21
C ALA A 52 -3.11 4.36 4.47
N THR A 53 -3.38 4.26 3.18
CA THR A 53 -3.74 5.40 2.32
C THR A 53 -5.06 5.09 1.59
N PRO A 54 -6.15 4.82 2.34
CA PRO A 54 -7.42 4.46 1.75
C PRO A 54 -8.00 5.65 0.99
N SER A 55 -8.12 5.50 -0.32
CA SER A 55 -8.85 6.41 -1.20
C SER A 55 -9.39 5.63 -2.39
N HIS A 56 -8.50 5.22 -3.29
CA HIS A 56 -8.81 4.48 -4.52
C HIS A 56 -9.47 3.12 -4.24
N THR A 57 -8.99 2.41 -3.22
CA THR A 57 -9.66 1.23 -2.64
C THR A 57 -9.57 1.28 -1.12
N LEU A 58 -10.46 0.56 -0.40
CA LEU A 58 -10.36 0.38 1.06
C LEU A 58 -9.05 -0.31 1.49
N GLY A 59 -8.40 -1.03 0.57
CA GLY A 59 -7.14 -1.74 0.81
C GLY A 59 -5.88 -1.02 0.32
N CYS A 60 -5.97 0.26 -0.08
CA CYS A 60 -4.81 1.02 -0.54
C CYS A 60 -3.83 1.27 0.62
N MET A 61 -2.57 0.92 0.37
CA MET A 61 -1.45 1.11 1.28
C MET A 61 -0.32 1.82 0.53
N THR A 62 0.41 2.68 1.23
CA THR A 62 1.68 3.23 0.80
C THR A 62 2.80 2.56 1.59
N TYR A 63 3.82 2.07 0.89
CA TYR A 63 5.01 1.49 1.51
C TYR A 63 6.14 2.51 1.54
N VAL A 64 6.68 2.80 2.70
CA VAL A 64 7.74 3.81 2.87
C VAL A 64 9.00 3.15 3.40
N ILE A 65 10.16 3.43 2.82
CA ILE A 65 11.43 2.97 3.38
C ILE A 65 11.60 3.53 4.79
N GLY A 66 11.93 2.66 5.73
CA GLY A 66 12.05 2.99 7.14
C GLY A 66 13.10 4.06 7.44
N GLU A 67 13.03 4.63 8.64
CA GLU A 67 13.99 5.63 9.13
C GLU A 67 14.88 4.99 10.21
N ARG A 68 16.08 4.50 9.82
CA ARG A 68 17.13 3.99 10.72
C ARG A 68 18.53 4.19 10.12
N PRO A 69 19.61 4.14 10.92
CA PRO A 69 20.98 4.29 10.41
C PRO A 69 21.35 3.34 9.26
N ASN A 70 20.78 2.12 9.26
CA ASN A 70 21.04 1.11 8.24
C ASN A 70 20.04 1.17 7.06
N GLN A 71 19.19 2.20 6.98
CA GLN A 71 18.28 2.44 5.86
C GLN A 71 18.88 3.48 4.89
N PRO A 72 18.45 3.48 3.61
CA PRO A 72 18.79 4.54 2.67
C PRO A 72 18.48 5.94 3.23
N GLN A 73 19.43 6.87 3.09
CA GLN A 73 19.22 8.26 3.55
C GLN A 73 18.10 8.97 2.80
N LEU A 74 17.98 8.69 1.49
CA LEU A 74 16.86 9.17 0.69
C LEU A 74 15.65 8.26 0.89
N ARG A 75 14.59 8.79 1.48
CA ARG A 75 13.34 8.05 1.66
C ARG A 75 12.61 7.88 0.34
N MET A 76 12.18 6.66 0.07
CA MET A 76 11.29 6.33 -1.05
C MET A 76 9.92 5.93 -0.53
N ALA A 77 8.87 6.31 -1.24
CA ALA A 77 7.48 5.95 -0.96
C ALA A 77 6.84 5.36 -2.21
N PHE A 78 6.30 4.14 -2.09
CA PHE A 78 5.56 3.44 -3.12
C PHE A 78 4.07 3.64 -2.84
N THR A 79 3.45 4.57 -3.56
CA THR A 79 2.10 5.10 -3.26
C THR A 79 0.97 4.35 -3.96
N GLY A 80 1.26 3.43 -4.87
CA GLY A 80 0.26 2.83 -5.75
C GLY A 80 -0.57 3.90 -6.45
N ASP A 81 -1.86 3.66 -6.62
CA ASP A 81 -2.79 4.62 -7.24
C ASP A 81 -3.27 5.73 -6.29
N ALA A 82 -2.83 5.74 -5.02
CA ALA A 82 -3.23 6.80 -4.08
C ALA A 82 -2.64 8.16 -4.48
N LEU A 83 -1.41 8.16 -5.00
CA LEU A 83 -0.74 9.35 -5.52
C LEU A 83 0.06 8.99 -6.77
N LEU A 84 -0.21 9.72 -7.86
CA LEU A 84 0.52 9.65 -9.11
C LEU A 84 1.29 10.96 -9.30
N ILE A 85 2.29 10.96 -10.18
CA ILE A 85 3.05 12.19 -10.48
C ILE A 85 2.09 13.23 -11.09
N TYR A 86 1.87 14.33 -10.36
CA TYR A 86 0.90 15.40 -10.64
C TYR A 86 -0.59 14.98 -10.71
N ARG A 87 -0.96 13.78 -10.25
CA ARG A 87 -2.34 13.24 -10.34
C ARG A 87 -2.68 12.35 -9.14
N CYS A 88 -3.93 11.89 -9.06
CA CYS A 88 -4.37 10.85 -8.13
C CYS A 88 -5.21 9.80 -8.87
N GLY A 89 -5.27 8.58 -8.35
CA GLY A 89 -6.13 7.52 -8.87
C GLY A 89 -7.61 7.88 -8.77
N ARG A 90 -8.43 7.34 -9.68
CA ARG A 90 -9.87 7.62 -9.72
C ARG A 90 -10.58 7.07 -8.48
N THR A 91 -11.50 7.79 -7.88
CA THR A 91 -12.23 7.35 -6.67
C THR A 91 -13.64 6.81 -6.95
N THR A 92 -14.02 6.65 -8.23
CA THR A 92 -15.41 6.36 -8.63
C THR A 92 -15.74 4.87 -8.79
N PHE A 93 -14.76 3.98 -8.66
CA PHE A 93 -14.96 2.53 -8.72
C PHE A 93 -14.18 1.84 -7.59
N GLN A 94 -14.66 0.70 -7.11
CA GLN A 94 -14.11 -0.08 -5.99
C GLN A 94 -14.23 0.54 -4.58
N VAL A 95 -14.54 1.83 -4.45
CA VAL A 95 -15.18 2.46 -3.26
C VAL A 95 -16.09 3.60 -3.71
N GLY A 96 -17.41 3.45 -3.60
CA GLY A 96 -18.35 4.55 -3.85
C GLY A 96 -18.32 5.56 -2.70
N VAL A 97 -17.48 6.60 -2.80
CA VAL A 97 -17.56 7.77 -1.91
C VAL A 97 -17.97 9.02 -2.70
N HIS A 98 -19.27 9.15 -2.93
CA HIS A 98 -19.92 10.44 -3.14
C HIS A 98 -20.39 10.96 -1.77
N LYS A 99 -19.58 11.78 -1.09
CA LYS A 99 -20.08 12.65 -0.01
C LYS A 99 -19.39 14.01 -0.09
N ASN A 100 -20.16 15.01 -0.51
CA ASN A 100 -19.90 16.45 -0.56
C ASN A 100 -18.75 16.92 0.34
N SER A 101 -17.53 16.89 -0.18
CA SER A 101 -16.38 17.56 0.44
C SER A 101 -15.50 18.07 -0.68
N THR A 102 -15.56 19.38 -0.90
CA THR A 102 -14.55 20.16 -1.60
C THR A 102 -13.24 20.05 -0.80
N SER A 103 -12.51 18.96 -0.96
CA SER A 103 -11.17 18.80 -0.39
C SER A 103 -10.34 17.86 -1.27
N PRO A 104 -9.24 18.34 -1.86
CA PRO A 104 -8.47 17.60 -2.85
C PRO A 104 -7.66 16.52 -2.15
N CYS A 105 -8.06 15.25 -2.25
CA CYS A 105 -7.24 14.06 -1.96
C CYS A 105 -6.21 14.23 -0.82
N ILE A 106 -6.63 14.79 0.32
CA ILE A 106 -5.74 14.91 1.48
C ILE A 106 -5.80 13.54 2.15
N PRO A 107 -4.66 12.83 2.32
CA PRO A 107 -4.63 11.63 3.15
C PRO A 107 -5.22 12.03 4.50
N ARG A 108 -6.35 11.42 4.91
CA ARG A 108 -6.84 11.59 6.28
C ARG A 108 -5.69 11.15 7.19
N GLN A 109 -5.14 12.09 7.96
CA GLN A 109 -4.18 11.81 9.03
C GLN A 109 -4.91 10.99 10.10
N GLY A 110 -5.01 9.68 9.90
CA GLY A 110 -5.82 8.79 10.70
C GLY A 110 -5.14 7.44 10.89
N SER A 111 -3.87 7.47 11.27
CA SER A 111 -3.06 6.39 11.88
C SER A 111 -1.59 6.71 11.60
N GLN A 112 -1.08 7.76 12.23
CA GLN A 112 0.34 8.06 12.17
C GLN A 112 1.06 6.96 12.94
N CYS A 113 1.75 6.06 12.25
CA CYS A 113 2.67 5.13 12.87
C CYS A 113 3.67 5.96 13.66
N ARG A 114 3.59 5.87 14.99
CA ARG A 114 4.52 6.59 15.85
C ARG A 114 5.93 6.12 15.52
N LYS A 115 6.84 7.09 15.38
CA LYS A 115 8.27 6.84 15.19
C LYS A 115 8.82 6.00 16.34
#